data_AF-A0A144TFC9-F1
#
_entry.id   AF-A0A144TFC9-F1
#
_cell.length_a   1.000
_cell.length_b   1.000
_cell.length_c   1.000
_cell.angle_alpha   90.00
_cell.angle_beta   90.00
_cell.angle_gamma   90.00
#
_symmetry.space_group_name_H-M   'P 1'
#
loop_
_entity.id
_entity.type
_entity.pdbx_description
1 polymer ?
#
loop_
_entity_poly.entity_id
_entity_poly.type
_entity_poly.pdbx_seq_one_letter_code
_entity_poly.pdbx_strand_id
1 'polypeptide(L)'
;MEEFKGTPGPWKYTIRNVNEMMTTFHGVVMGDTYIEIATRNEREDAQLISAAPELLEALQKLRDYAEDVCGVCPDDCHEEHPLMMASYVIAKALGK
;
A
#
# COMPACT_ATOMS: atom_id res chain seq x y z
N MET A 1 -13.12 10.38 5.91
CA MET A 1 -12.01 9.49 5.49
C MET A 1 -10.82 10.35 5.12
N GLU A 2 -9.65 10.05 5.67
CA GLU A 2 -8.43 10.80 5.36
C GLU A 2 -7.79 10.27 4.10
N GLU A 3 -7.36 11.18 3.24
CA GLU A 3 -6.84 10.86 1.92
C GLU A 3 -5.36 10.45 1.98
N PHE A 4 -5.03 9.33 1.34
CA PHE A 4 -3.65 8.91 1.11
C PHE A 4 -2.96 9.89 0.15
N LYS A 5 -1.81 10.46 0.58
CA LYS A 5 -1.07 11.48 -0.18
C LYS A 5 0.06 10.93 -1.05
N GLY A 6 0.26 9.62 -1.08
CA GLY A 6 1.25 8.98 -1.94
C GLY A 6 0.83 9.00 -3.41
N THR A 7 1.68 8.43 -4.28
CA THR A 7 1.42 8.41 -5.73
C THR A 7 0.08 7.73 -6.05
N PRO A 8 -0.87 8.47 -6.66
CA PRO A 8 -2.16 7.90 -7.06
C PRO A 8 -2.02 7.07 -8.33
N GLY A 9 -2.80 6.00 -8.43
CA GLY A 9 -2.92 5.17 -9.63
C GLY A 9 -2.18 3.83 -9.55
N PRO A 10 -2.43 2.94 -10.54
CA PRO A 10 -1.90 1.58 -10.50
C PRO A 10 -0.38 1.60 -10.70
N TRP A 11 0.34 1.11 -9.71
CA TRP A 11 1.78 0.94 -9.83
C TRP A 11 2.05 -0.18 -10.83
N LYS A 12 2.97 0.07 -11.77
CA LYS A 12 3.41 -0.95 -12.72
C LYS A 12 4.73 -1.54 -12.21
N TYR A 13 5.06 -2.76 -12.63
CA TYR A 13 6.39 -3.30 -12.39
C TYR A 13 7.08 -3.62 -13.71
N THR A 14 8.41 -3.53 -13.71
CA THR A 14 9.24 -3.87 -14.86
C THR A 14 10.30 -4.88 -14.45
N ILE A 15 10.49 -5.91 -15.28
CA ILE A 15 11.46 -6.99 -15.01
C ILE A 15 12.82 -6.55 -15.52
N ARG A 16 13.80 -6.52 -14.62
CA ARG A 16 15.19 -6.19 -14.90
C ARG A 16 15.99 -7.46 -15.18
N ASN A 17 16.76 -7.48 -16.27
CA ASN A 17 17.82 -8.48 -16.45
C ASN A 17 19.02 -8.08 -15.57
N VAL A 18 19.32 -8.89 -14.57
CA VAL A 18 20.36 -8.64 -13.55
C VAL A 18 21.80 -8.69 -14.10
N ASN A 19 21.98 -9.04 -15.37
CA ASN A 19 23.28 -9.23 -16.03
C ASN A 19 23.75 -8.04 -16.89
N GLU A 20 22.94 -6.99 -17.06
CA GLU A 20 23.35 -5.80 -17.83
C GLU A 20 23.63 -4.62 -16.88
N MET A 21 24.90 -4.20 -16.82
CA MET A 21 25.29 -2.94 -16.18
C MET A 21 24.65 -1.77 -16.94
N MET A 22 23.93 -0.90 -16.22
CA MET A 22 23.19 0.21 -16.80
C MET A 22 24.09 1.20 -17.56
N THR A 23 23.95 1.20 -18.88
CA THR A 23 24.15 2.43 -19.68
C THR A 23 22.94 2.74 -20.57
N THR A 24 21.92 1.88 -20.58
CA THR A 24 20.79 1.98 -21.49
C THR A 24 19.46 1.82 -20.77
N PHE A 25 18.93 2.95 -20.29
CA PHE A 25 17.48 3.13 -20.26
C PHE A 25 17.00 3.12 -21.72
N HIS A 26 16.53 1.99 -22.24
CA HIS A 26 15.94 1.89 -23.58
C HIS A 26 14.50 2.46 -23.61
N GLY A 27 14.30 3.62 -23.00
CA GLY A 27 13.03 4.33 -22.99
C GLY A 27 12.96 5.32 -21.83
N VAL A 28 12.66 6.58 -22.15
CA VAL A 28 12.16 7.53 -21.16
C VAL A 28 10.69 7.19 -20.95
N VAL A 29 10.33 6.64 -19.80
CA VAL A 29 8.91 6.52 -19.44
C VAL A 29 8.52 7.81 -18.72
N MET A 30 7.73 8.64 -19.39
CA MET A 30 7.15 9.84 -18.78
C MET A 30 5.75 9.53 -18.27
N GLY A 31 5.50 9.77 -16.98
CA GLY A 31 4.15 9.80 -16.39
C GLY A 31 3.68 8.55 -15.66
N ASP A 32 4.48 7.48 -15.60
CA ASP A 32 4.14 6.24 -14.86
C ASP A 32 5.18 5.98 -13.75
N THR A 33 4.71 5.46 -12.61
CA THR A 33 5.58 5.04 -11.49
C THR A 33 5.78 3.53 -11.53
N TYR A 34 7.04 3.09 -11.48
CA TYR A 34 7.40 1.67 -11.59
C TYR A 34 8.11 1.16 -10.34
N ILE A 35 7.83 -0.11 -10.04
CA ILE A 35 8.62 -0.93 -9.12
C ILE A 35 9.57 -1.77 -9.95
N GLU A 36 10.87 -1.60 -9.75
CA GLU A 36 11.88 -2.45 -10.38
C GLU A 36 11.96 -3.80 -9.67
N ILE A 37 11.94 -4.89 -10.44
CA ILE A 37 12.03 -6.25 -9.92
C ILE A 37 13.08 -7.06 -10.70
N ALA A 38 13.91 -7.83 -10.02
CA ALA A 38 14.95 -8.70 -10.61
C ALA A 38 14.67 -10.20 -10.37
N THR A 39 13.80 -10.53 -9.42
CA THR A 39 13.52 -11.89 -8.96
C THR A 39 12.01 -12.16 -8.90
N ARG A 40 11.65 -13.43 -8.74
CA ARG A 40 10.23 -13.83 -8.55
C ARG A 40 9.63 -13.28 -7.27
N ASN A 41 10.38 -13.24 -6.16
CA ASN A 41 9.86 -12.73 -4.89
C ASN A 41 9.57 -11.22 -5.00
N GLU A 42 10.44 -10.46 -5.65
CA GLU A 42 10.21 -9.03 -5.88
C GLU A 42 8.99 -8.77 -6.77
N ARG A 43 8.59 -9.73 -7.63
CA ARG A 43 7.33 -9.66 -8.38
C ARG A 43 6.11 -9.72 -7.46
N GLU A 44 6.11 -10.64 -6.51
CA GLU A 44 5.02 -10.78 -5.52
C GLU A 44 4.96 -9.52 -4.63
N ASP A 45 6.12 -9.02 -4.20
CA ASP A 45 6.21 -7.78 -3.41
C ASP A 45 5.69 -6.58 -4.22
N ALA A 46 6.04 -6.48 -5.50
CA ALA A 46 5.55 -5.42 -6.37
C ALA A 46 4.04 -5.48 -6.57
N GLN A 47 3.44 -6.68 -6.66
CA GLN A 47 1.99 -6.84 -6.72
C GLN A 47 1.34 -6.32 -5.43
N LEU A 48 1.87 -6.69 -4.26
CA LEU A 48 1.36 -6.21 -2.98
C LEU A 48 1.46 -4.68 -2.85
N ILE A 49 2.62 -4.10 -3.18
CA ILE A 49 2.83 -2.64 -3.14
C ILE A 49 1.87 -1.95 -4.10
N SER A 50 1.64 -2.52 -5.29
CA SER A 50 0.74 -1.92 -6.28
C SER A 50 -0.71 -1.87 -5.84
N ALA A 51 -1.14 -2.82 -5.00
CA ALA A 51 -2.48 -2.86 -4.41
C ALA A 51 -2.60 -2.09 -3.09
N ALA A 52 -1.48 -1.57 -2.54
CA ALA A 52 -1.47 -0.92 -1.23
C ALA A 52 -2.45 0.27 -1.10
N PRO A 53 -2.64 1.15 -2.11
CA PRO A 53 -3.61 2.23 -2.03
C PRO A 53 -5.06 1.72 -1.86
N GLU A 54 -5.48 0.75 -2.67
CA GLU A 54 -6.83 0.17 -2.61
C GLU A 54 -7.02 -0.65 -1.34
N LEU A 55 -5.98 -1.34 -0.87
CA LEU A 55 -5.99 -2.06 0.42
C LEU A 55 -6.15 -1.08 1.59
N LEU A 56 -5.49 0.08 1.56
CA LEU A 56 -5.63 1.11 2.59
C LEU A 56 -7.05 1.67 2.61
N GLU A 57 -7.63 1.99 1.45
CA GLU A 57 -9.01 2.47 1.36
C GLU A 57 -10.01 1.42 1.88
N ALA A 58 -9.84 0.16 1.51
CA ALA A 58 -10.68 -0.93 2.00
C ALA A 58 -10.56 -1.12 3.52
N LEU A 59 -9.35 -0.99 4.08
CA LEU A 59 -9.12 -1.11 5.51
C LEU A 59 -9.74 0.07 6.29
N GLN A 60 -9.65 1.31 5.77
CA GLN A 60 -10.33 2.46 6.35
C GLN A 60 -11.85 2.24 6.41
N LYS A 61 -12.46 1.76 5.32
CA LYS A 61 -13.89 1.42 5.28
C LYS A 61 -14.26 0.32 6.29
N LEU A 62 -13.42 -0.71 6.43
CA LEU A 62 -13.66 -1.80 7.37
C LEU A 62 -13.59 -1.33 8.83
N ARG A 63 -12.64 -0.46 9.16
CA ARG A 63 -12.53 0.17 10.49
C ARG A 63 -13.78 1.00 10.78
N ASP A 64 -14.16 1.89 9.87
CA ASP A 64 -15.33 2.77 10.03
C ASP A 64 -16.61 1.92 10.21
N TYR A 65 -16.75 0.82 9.45
CA TYR A 65 -17.87 -0.13 9.62
C TYR A 65 -17.89 -0.78 11.02
N ALA A 66 -16.74 -1.18 11.55
CA ALA A 66 -16.66 -1.80 12.87
C ALA A 66 -17.01 -0.81 14.00
N GLU A 67 -16.61 0.45 13.89
CA GLU A 67 -16.97 1.51 14.84
C GLU A 67 -18.46 1.85 14.75
N ASP A 68 -18.93 2.20 13.54
CA ASP A 68 -20.26 2.78 13.36
C ASP A 68 -21.39 1.73 13.38
N VAL A 69 -21.16 0.56 12.78
CA VAL A 69 -22.20 -0.47 12.58
C VAL A 69 -22.16 -1.55 13.64
N CYS A 70 -20.96 -2.01 13.99
CA CYS A 70 -20.80 -3.01 15.06
C CYS A 70 -20.78 -2.39 16.46
N GLY A 71 -20.71 -1.06 16.57
CA GLY A 71 -20.75 -0.33 17.84
C GLY A 71 -19.50 -0.58 18.69
N VAL A 72 -18.38 -0.94 18.07
CA VAL A 72 -17.12 -1.18 18.78
C VAL A 72 -16.52 0.18 19.13
N CYS A 73 -16.54 0.53 20.41
CA CYS A 73 -15.92 1.75 20.92
C CYS A 73 -14.39 1.60 20.94
N PRO A 74 -13.62 2.43 20.22
CA PRO A 74 -12.15 2.38 20.25
C PRO A 74 -11.57 2.57 21.66
N ASP A 75 -12.18 3.43 22.48
CA ASP A 75 -11.70 3.76 23.82
C ASP A 75 -11.82 2.59 24.81
N ASP A 76 -12.73 1.66 24.54
CA ASP A 76 -12.96 0.46 25.36
C ASP A 76 -12.15 -0.75 24.85
N CYS A 77 -11.40 -0.60 23.75
CA CYS A 77 -10.66 -1.69 23.13
C CYS A 77 -9.29 -1.90 23.77
N HIS A 78 -8.90 -3.17 23.94
CA HIS A 78 -7.52 -3.54 24.23
C HIS A 78 -6.60 -3.19 23.04
N GLU A 79 -5.31 -2.94 23.29
CA GLU A 79 -4.34 -2.57 22.24
C GLU A 79 -4.21 -3.62 21.12
N GLU A 80 -4.37 -4.89 21.47
CA GLU A 80 -4.37 -6.03 20.52
C GLU A 80 -5.71 -6.22 19.79
N HIS A 81 -6.72 -5.41 20.08
CA HIS A 81 -8.00 -5.50 19.40
C HIS A 81 -7.81 -5.17 17.91
N PRO A 82 -8.41 -5.92 16.97
CA PRO A 82 -8.23 -5.70 15.53
C PRO A 82 -8.51 -4.26 15.08
N LEU A 83 -9.46 -3.58 15.74
CA LEU A 83 -9.76 -2.17 15.48
C LEU A 83 -8.58 -1.25 15.80
N MET A 84 -7.91 -1.46 16.94
CA MET A 84 -6.74 -0.67 17.35
C MET A 84 -5.55 -0.95 16.45
N MET A 85 -5.33 -2.22 16.08
CA MET A 85 -4.32 -2.60 15.10
C MET A 85 -4.54 -1.93 13.74
N ALA A 86 -5.78 -1.94 13.24
CA ALA A 86 -6.16 -1.28 11.99
C ALA A 86 -5.91 0.23 12.06
N SER A 87 -6.35 0.87 13.15
CA SER A 87 -6.11 2.31 13.39
C SER A 87 -4.63 2.67 13.39
N TYR A 88 -3.78 1.86 14.02
CA TYR A 88 -2.34 2.06 14.04
C TYR A 88 -1.71 1.96 12.63
N VAL A 89 -2.01 0.91 11.87
CA VAL A 89 -1.42 0.75 10.54
C VAL A 89 -1.96 1.76 9.53
N ILE A 90 -3.22 2.19 9.66
CA ILE A 90 -3.78 3.30 8.88
C ILE A 90 -3.02 4.59 9.19
N ALA A 91 -2.83 4.94 10.47
CA ALA A 91 -2.08 6.13 10.86
C ALA A 91 -0.66 6.11 10.27
N LYS A 92 0.05 4.98 10.43
CA LYS A 92 1.38 4.78 9.85
C LYS A 92 1.37 4.95 8.32
N ALA A 93 0.40 4.37 7.61
CA ALA A 93 0.29 4.49 6.16
C ALA A 93 -0.04 5.92 5.68
N LEU A 94 -0.71 6.71 6.52
CA LEU A 94 -0.98 8.13 6.29
C LEU A 94 0.15 9.06 6.77
N GLY A 95 1.23 8.50 7.34
CA GLY A 95 2.39 9.26 7.81
C GLY A 95 2.17 10.00 9.14
N LYS A 96 1.34 9.45 10.02
CA LYS A 96 1.02 9.99 11.34
C LYS A 96 1.65 9.20 12.47
#